data_AF-A0A933RKI5-F1
#
_entry.id   AF-A0A933RKI5-F1
#
_cell.length_a   1.000
_cell.length_b   1.000
_cell.length_c   1.000
_cell.angle_alpha   90.00
_cell.angle_beta   90.00
_cell.angle_gamma   90.00
#
_symmetry.space_group_name_H-M   'P 1'
#
loop_
_entity.id
_entity.type
_entity.pdbx_description
1 polymer ?
#
loop_
_entity_poly.entity_id
_entity_poly.type
_entity_poly.pdbx_seq_one_letter_code
_entity_poly.pdbx_strand_id
1 'polypeptide(L)'
;MRRWKILCFFVWALIFQLFAKLVAASEGLDVPEALEKKVPLENLSGISLFFAKTYNENLWLYAIYCTVLMATVGMVIALGTDVILKAIGMDVHKIEHKE
;
A
#
# COMPACT_ATOMS: atom_id res chain seq x y z
N MET A 1 25.75 21.78 -5.61
CA MET A 1 24.93 20.67 -6.16
C MET A 1 24.30 19.72 -5.12
N ARG A 2 24.84 19.58 -3.89
CA ARG A 2 24.32 18.63 -2.86
C ARG A 2 23.03 19.09 -2.15
N ARG A 3 22.84 20.41 -1.98
CA ARG A 3 21.66 21.00 -1.31
C ARG A 3 20.36 20.91 -2.12
N TRP A 4 20.45 20.98 -3.46
CA TRP A 4 19.27 20.91 -4.33
C TRP A 4 18.70 19.48 -4.40
N LYS A 5 19.56 18.45 -4.37
CA LYS A 5 19.13 17.04 -4.28
C LYS A 5 18.37 16.75 -2.98
N ILE A 6 18.82 17.31 -1.86
CA ILE A 6 18.12 17.19 -0.57
C ILE A 6 16.77 17.91 -0.63
N LEU A 7 16.72 19.10 -1.21
CA LEU A 7 15.48 19.88 -1.35
C LEU A 7 14.45 19.17 -2.25
N CYS A 8 14.89 18.57 -3.38
CA CYS A 8 14.03 17.74 -4.22
C CYS A 8 13.51 16.49 -3.50
N PHE A 9 14.33 15.86 -2.65
CA PHE A 9 13.91 14.72 -1.85
C PHE A 9 12.86 15.11 -0.80
N PHE A 10 13.02 16.25 -0.14
CA PHE A 10 12.02 16.78 0.79
C PHE A 10 10.71 17.14 0.09
N VAL A 11 10.78 17.77 -1.10
CA VAL A 11 9.59 18.08 -1.91
C VAL A 11 8.89 16.80 -2.35
N TRP A 12 9.63 15.78 -2.77
CA TRP A 12 9.06 14.47 -3.13
C TRP A 12 8.39 13.78 -1.94
N ALA A 13 9.01 13.81 -0.76
CA ALA A 13 8.42 13.29 0.47
C ALA A 13 7.14 14.05 0.87
N LEU A 14 7.13 15.37 0.68
CA LEU A 14 5.95 16.23 0.91
C LEU A 14 4.81 15.89 -0.06
N ILE A 15 5.12 15.70 -1.33
CA ILE A 15 4.14 15.28 -2.36
C ILE A 15 3.57 13.91 -2.02
N PHE A 16 4.40 12.96 -1.58
CA PHE A 16 3.96 11.63 -1.18
C PHE A 16 3.02 11.67 0.05
N GLN A 17 3.35 12.50 1.04
CA GLN A 17 2.48 12.76 2.19
C GLN A 17 1.16 13.43 1.78
N LEU A 18 1.22 14.37 0.83
CA LEU A 18 0.03 15.06 0.31
C LEU A 18 -0.87 14.09 -0.47
N PHE A 19 -0.28 13.18 -1.25
CA PHE A 19 -1.00 12.16 -1.99
C PHE A 19 -1.68 11.15 -1.07
N ALA A 20 -0.99 10.68 -0.03
CA ALA A 20 -1.59 9.81 0.99
C ALA A 20 -2.79 10.48 1.67
N LYS A 21 -2.68 11.78 2.00
CA LYS A 21 -3.79 12.56 2.56
C LYS A 21 -4.90 12.80 1.55
N LEU A 22 -4.59 13.01 0.28
CA LEU A 22 -5.58 13.21 -0.78
C LEU A 22 -6.36 11.93 -1.06
N VAL A 23 -5.70 10.77 -1.04
CA VAL A 23 -6.36 9.45 -1.15
C VAL A 23 -7.25 9.23 0.07
N ALA A 24 -6.74 9.44 1.28
CA ALA A 24 -7.55 9.34 2.50
C ALA A 24 -8.74 10.34 2.53
N ALA A 25 -8.57 11.54 1.94
CA ALA A 25 -9.64 12.52 1.82
C ALA A 25 -10.64 12.20 0.70
N SER A 26 -10.20 11.55 -0.38
CA SER A 26 -11.08 11.09 -1.47
C SER A 26 -12.04 9.97 -1.03
N GLU A 27 -11.72 9.30 0.07
CA GLU A 27 -12.56 8.26 0.68
C GLU A 27 -13.68 8.84 1.58
N GLY A 28 -13.77 10.17 1.76
CA GLY A 28 -14.92 10.82 2.41
C GLY A 28 -15.21 10.29 3.83
N LEU A 29 -14.17 9.90 4.56
CA LEU A 29 -14.29 9.32 5.89
C LEU A 29 -14.43 10.43 6.94
N ASP A 30 -15.65 10.90 7.15
CA ASP A 30 -16.02 11.45 8.45
C ASP A 30 -15.86 10.30 9.46
N VAL A 31 -14.75 10.36 10.21
CA VAL A 31 -14.14 9.27 10.96
C VAL A 31 -15.05 8.55 11.99
N PRO A 32 -16.19 9.09 12.47
CA PRO A 32 -17.11 8.30 13.30
C PRO A 32 -18.24 7.57 12.52
N GLU A 33 -18.73 8.10 11.40
CA GLU A 33 -19.96 7.58 10.75
C GLU A 33 -19.65 6.43 9.77
N ALA A 34 -18.44 6.42 9.21
CA ALA A 34 -18.00 5.39 8.27
C ALA A 34 -17.72 4.02 8.92
N LEU A 35 -17.55 3.95 10.25
CA LEU A 35 -17.36 2.68 10.97
C LEU A 35 -18.69 1.95 11.25
N GLU A 36 -19.83 2.64 11.15
CA GLU A 36 -21.15 2.06 11.38
C GLU A 36 -21.82 1.60 10.08
N LYS A 37 -21.28 1.98 8.92
CA LYS A 37 -21.83 1.62 7.61
C LYS A 37 -21.54 0.16 7.30
N LYS A 38 -22.54 -0.70 7.54
CA LYS A 38 -22.49 -2.12 7.16
C LYS A 38 -22.54 -2.29 5.63
N VAL A 39 -21.74 -3.20 5.12
CA VAL A 39 -21.73 -3.59 3.70
C VAL A 39 -22.90 -4.53 3.42
N PRO A 40 -23.80 -4.24 2.46
CA PRO A 40 -24.92 -5.12 2.12
C PRO A 40 -24.40 -6.41 1.47
N LEU A 41 -24.73 -7.57 2.04
CA LEU A 41 -24.19 -8.89 1.64
C LEU A 41 -24.99 -9.56 0.50
N GLU A 42 -26.12 -8.99 0.10
CA GLU A 42 -27.18 -9.64 -0.69
C GLU A 42 -26.77 -10.00 -2.13
N ASN A 43 -25.68 -9.45 -2.65
CA ASN A 43 -25.19 -9.70 -4.02
C ASN A 43 -23.69 -10.06 -4.09
N LEU A 44 -23.04 -10.29 -2.95
CA LEU A 44 -21.62 -10.66 -2.91
C LEU A 44 -21.48 -12.19 -2.93
N SER A 45 -20.51 -12.71 -3.67
CA SER A 45 -20.22 -14.15 -3.70
C SER A 45 -18.72 -14.43 -3.66
N GLY A 46 -18.34 -15.53 -3.01
CA GLY A 46 -16.95 -15.96 -2.88
C GLY A 46 -16.14 -15.11 -1.90
N ILE A 47 -14.95 -14.69 -2.32
CA ILE A 47 -13.95 -14.02 -1.47
C ILE A 47 -14.43 -12.63 -1.03
N SER A 48 -15.22 -11.94 -1.86
CA SER A 48 -15.79 -10.64 -1.53
C SER A 48 -16.85 -10.74 -0.41
N LEU A 49 -17.63 -11.83 -0.37
CA LEU A 49 -18.55 -12.11 0.73
C LEU A 49 -17.78 -12.36 2.03
N PHE A 50 -16.68 -13.12 1.98
CA PHE A 50 -15.84 -13.37 3.15
C PHE A 50 -15.32 -12.06 3.76
N PHE A 51 -14.71 -11.20 2.95
CA PHE A 51 -14.21 -9.90 3.42
C PHE A 51 -15.32 -8.97 3.89
N ALA A 52 -16.45 -8.90 3.19
CA ALA A 52 -17.60 -8.07 3.58
C ALA A 52 -18.24 -8.56 4.90
N LYS A 53 -18.31 -9.88 5.09
CA LYS A 53 -18.77 -10.49 6.34
C LYS A 53 -17.82 -10.18 7.49
N THR A 54 -16.51 -10.38 7.29
CA THR A 54 -15.49 -10.07 8.31
C THR A 54 -15.47 -8.58 8.66
N TYR A 55 -15.64 -7.69 7.68
CA TYR A 55 -15.76 -6.25 7.90
C TYR A 55 -16.96 -5.91 8.80
N ASN A 56 -18.13 -6.48 8.50
CA ASN A 56 -19.37 -6.25 9.25
C ASN A 56 -19.35 -6.84 10.66
N GLU A 57 -18.67 -7.98 10.86
CA GLU A 57 -18.61 -8.68 12.15
C GLU A 57 -17.50 -8.14 13.05
N ASN A 58 -16.30 -7.89 12.50
CA ASN A 58 -15.13 -7.46 13.26
C ASN A 58 -14.15 -6.65 12.40
N LEU A 59 -14.27 -5.33 12.47
CA LEU A 59 -13.42 -4.39 11.72
C LEU A 59 -11.92 -4.55 12.03
N TRP A 60 -11.57 -4.93 13.27
CA TRP A 60 -10.18 -5.22 13.66
C TRP A 60 -9.58 -6.42 12.93
N LEU A 61 -10.35 -7.50 12.77
CA LEU A 61 -9.88 -8.68 12.03
C LEU A 61 -9.73 -8.36 10.55
N TYR A 62 -10.66 -7.58 9.99
CA TYR A 62 -10.56 -7.09 8.63
C TYR A 62 -9.28 -6.27 8.40
N ALA A 63 -8.97 -5.33 9.30
CA ALA A 63 -7.76 -4.50 9.21
C ALA A 63 -6.47 -5.34 9.22
N ILE A 64 -6.42 -6.40 10.04
CA ILE A 64 -5.28 -7.33 10.09
C ILE A 64 -5.13 -8.06 8.75
N TYR A 65 -6.22 -8.62 8.21
CA TYR A 65 -6.18 -9.30 6.92
C TYR A 65 -5.71 -8.38 5.79
N CYS A 66 -6.24 -7.15 5.71
CA CYS A 66 -5.80 -6.15 4.73
C CYS A 66 -4.31 -5.82 4.87
N THR A 67 -3.83 -5.66 6.11
CA THR A 67 -2.41 -5.36 6.38
C THR A 67 -1.50 -6.50 5.92
N VAL A 68 -1.86 -7.75 6.23
CA VAL A 68 -1.10 -8.94 5.82
C VAL A 68 -1.10 -9.08 4.29
N LEU A 69 -2.23 -8.84 3.63
CA LEU A 69 -2.31 -8.87 2.17
C LEU A 69 -1.44 -7.80 1.52
N MET A 70 -1.48 -6.56 2.01
CA MET A 70 -0.60 -5.49 1.51
C MET A 70 0.88 -5.83 1.69
N ALA A 71 1.28 -6.36 2.86
CA ALA A 71 2.65 -6.79 3.09
C ALA A 71 3.08 -7.92 2.14
N THR A 72 2.18 -8.88 1.90
CA THR A 72 2.42 -10.01 1.00
C THR A 72 2.57 -9.53 -0.44
N VAL A 73 1.69 -8.66 -0.92
CA VAL A 73 1.78 -8.08 -2.28
C VAL A 73 3.08 -7.30 -2.45
N GLY A 74 3.46 -6.48 -1.46
CA GLY A 74 4.73 -5.76 -1.48
C GLY A 74 5.94 -6.71 -1.58
N MET A 75 5.94 -7.80 -0.82
CA MET A 75 6.98 -8.83 -0.88
C MET A 75 7.03 -9.51 -2.25
N VAL A 76 5.88 -9.88 -2.82
CA VAL A 76 5.80 -10.50 -4.15
C VAL A 76 6.36 -9.57 -5.23
N ILE A 77 6.05 -8.27 -5.16
CA ILE A 77 6.58 -7.27 -6.09
C ILE A 77 8.09 -7.12 -5.93
N ALA A 78 8.61 -7.07 -4.71
CA ALA A 78 10.04 -6.96 -4.46
C ALA A 78 10.80 -8.15 -5.06
N LEU A 79 10.35 -9.38 -4.77
CA LEU A 79 10.94 -10.58 -5.32
C LEU A 79 10.79 -10.66 -6.85
N GLY A 80 9.63 -10.28 -7.38
CA GLY A 80 9.39 -10.23 -8.82
C GLY A 80 10.30 -9.23 -9.53
N THR A 81 10.50 -8.06 -8.93
CA THR A 81 11.38 -7.02 -9.47
C THR A 81 12.83 -7.49 -9.46
N ASP A 82 13.30 -8.14 -8.39
CA ASP A 82 14.65 -8.72 -8.33
C ASP A 82 14.87 -9.76 -9.43
N VAL A 83 13.87 -10.60 -9.72
CA VAL A 83 13.92 -11.58 -10.81
C VAL A 83 13.99 -10.88 -12.18
N ILE A 84 13.18 -9.85 -12.40
CA ILE A 84 13.17 -9.08 -13.65
C ILE A 84 14.52 -8.36 -13.85
N LEU A 85 15.07 -7.73 -12.81
CA LEU A 85 16.35 -7.04 -12.88
C LEU A 85 17.52 -8.00 -13.15
N LYS A 86 17.49 -9.19 -12.55
CA LYS A 86 18.43 -10.28 -12.86
C LYS A 86 18.30 -10.75 -14.32
N ALA A 87 17.08 -10.89 -14.83
CA ALA A 87 16.84 -11.32 -16.21
C ALA A 87 17.33 -10.31 -17.26
N ILE A 88 17.33 -9.01 -16.92
CA ILE A 88 17.82 -7.92 -17.80
C ILE A 88 19.36 -7.75 -17.71
N GLY A 89 20.06 -8.57 -16.91
CA GLY A 89 21.52 -8.57 -16.83
C GLY A 89 22.10 -7.41 -16.01
N MET A 90 21.29 -6.77 -15.17
CA MET A 90 21.77 -5.79 -14.20
C MET A 90 22.14 -6.56 -12.93
N ASP A 91 23.43 -6.85 -12.78
CA ASP A 91 24.00 -7.41 -11.55
C ASP A 91 23.84 -6.39 -10.40
N VAL A 92 22.71 -6.46 -9.70
CA VAL A 92 22.41 -5.66 -8.49
C VAL A 92 23.38 -5.99 -7.34
N HIS A 93 24.33 -6.92 -7.53
CA HIS A 93 25.38 -7.19 -6.56
C HIS A 93 26.56 -6.21 -6.62
N LYS A 94 26.72 -5.42 -7.69
CA LYS A 94 27.74 -4.34 -7.74
C LYS A 94 27.14 -2.98 -7.40
N ILE A 95 26.79 -2.80 -6.13
CA ILE A 95 27.12 -1.51 -5.50
C ILE A 95 28.63 -1.55 -5.28
N GLU A 96 29.41 -1.42 -6.36
CA GLU A 96 30.84 -1.15 -6.24
C GLU A 96 30.95 0.14 -5.44
N HIS A 97 31.40 0.01 -4.19
CA HIS A 97 32.24 0.98 -3.51
C HIS A 97 33.29 1.47 -4.53
N LYS A 98 32.96 2.52 -5.28
CA LYS A 98 33.97 3.45 -5.72
C LYS A 98 34.04 4.49 -4.63
N GLU A 99 35.08 4.34 -3.83
CA GLU A 99 35.61 5.36 -2.91
C GLU A 99 35.60 6.75 -3.56
#